data_AF-A0A923TL88-F1
#
_entry.id   AF-A0A923TL88-F1
#
_cell.length_a   1.000
_cell.length_b   1.000
_cell.length_c   1.000
_cell.angle_alpha   90.00
_cell.angle_beta   90.00
_cell.angle_gamma   90.00
#
_symmetry.space_group_name_H-M   'P 1'
#
loop_
_entity.id
_entity.type
_entity.pdbx_description
1 polymer ?
#
loop_
_entity_poly.entity_id
_entity_poly.type
_entity_poly.pdbx_seq_one_letter_code
_entity_poly.pdbx_strand_id
1 'polypeptide(L)'
;VGAQLITLLLQGLVKIRYGKKSAVAVTDTPRAFGPASFAAAQGQRVVPNTFHQVSGINDVQAALLAGMDGKTTVAKLEEALLAKFKAGQFNASRDGQTLTDPAVVADVVKSVTTNSVGDFARTGLLAA
;
A
#
# COMPACT_ATOMS: atom_id res chain seq x y z
N VAL A 1 20.39 22.41 -18.04
CA VAL A 1 19.71 21.57 -17.03
C VAL A 1 19.34 22.34 -15.76
N GLY A 2 20.20 23.21 -15.20
CA GLY A 2 19.92 23.93 -13.94
C GLY A 2 18.74 24.91 -13.94
N ALA A 3 18.57 25.74 -14.99
CA ALA A 3 17.48 26.73 -15.05
C ALA A 3 16.07 26.09 -15.13
N GLN A 4 15.95 24.96 -15.83
CA GLN A 4 14.69 24.22 -15.94
C GLN A 4 14.30 23.56 -14.59
N LEU A 5 15.26 22.99 -13.87
CA LEU A 5 15.01 22.37 -12.57
C LEU A 5 14.49 23.38 -11.53
N ILE A 6 15.10 24.58 -11.48
CA ILE A 6 14.66 25.65 -10.58
C ILE A 6 13.25 26.11 -10.96
N THR A 7 12.96 26.25 -12.25
CA THR A 7 11.62 26.63 -12.73
C THR A 7 10.56 25.60 -12.31
N LEU A 8 10.84 24.31 -12.50
CA LEU A 8 9.95 23.22 -12.08
C LEU A 8 9.74 23.17 -10.56
N LEU A 9 10.77 23.53 -9.79
CA LEU A 9 10.70 23.62 -8.33
C LEU A 9 9.81 24.78 -7.87
N LEU A 10 10.01 25.97 -8.46
CA LEU A 10 9.22 27.16 -8.15
C LEU A 10 7.74 27.01 -8.59
N GLN A 11 7.49 26.25 -9.64
CA GLN A 11 6.13 25.89 -10.08
C GLN A 11 5.49 24.77 -9.22
N GLY A 12 6.22 24.21 -8.24
CA GLY A 12 5.73 23.13 -7.39
C GLY A 12 5.61 21.77 -8.08
N LEU A 13 6.06 21.66 -9.33
CA LEU A 13 6.06 20.42 -10.12
C LEU A 13 7.14 19.44 -9.66
N VAL A 14 8.22 19.96 -9.08
CA VAL A 14 9.29 19.18 -8.45
C VAL A 14 9.43 19.59 -6.99
N LYS A 15 9.41 18.61 -6.08
CA LYS A 15 9.63 18.84 -4.64
C LYS A 15 11.02 18.35 -4.25
N ILE A 16 11.90 19.26 -3.83
CA ILE A 16 13.14 18.89 -3.14
C ILE A 16 12.79 18.61 -1.67
N ARG A 17 13.22 17.46 -1.16
CA ARG A 17 13.03 17.07 0.23
C ARG A 17 14.38 17.08 0.95
N TYR A 18 14.49 17.82 2.05
CA TYR A 18 15.65 17.74 2.93
C TYR A 18 15.54 16.46 3.77
N GLY A 19 16.26 15.42 3.33
CA GLY A 19 16.29 14.11 3.98
C GLY A 19 16.32 12.99 2.95
N LYS A 20 17.24 12.04 3.12
CA LYS A 20 17.41 10.87 2.25
C LYS A 20 16.29 9.84 2.50
N LYS A 21 15.01 10.25 2.38
CA LYS A 21 13.88 9.32 2.38
C LYS A 21 13.72 8.80 0.95
N SER A 22 14.57 7.85 0.57
CA SER A 22 14.39 7.06 -0.64
C SER A 22 13.13 6.20 -0.51
N ALA A 23 12.52 5.84 -1.64
CA ALA A 23 11.52 4.78 -1.65
C ALA A 23 12.10 3.54 -0.97
N VAL A 24 11.38 2.99 0.01
CA VAL A 24 11.77 1.76 0.68
C VAL A 24 11.72 0.63 -0.35
N ALA A 25 12.78 -0.17 -0.44
CA ALA A 25 12.78 -1.31 -1.34
C ALA A 25 11.69 -2.31 -0.91
N VAL A 26 10.90 -2.78 -1.86
CA VAL A 26 9.91 -3.84 -1.59
C VAL A 26 10.66 -5.13 -1.34
N THR A 27 10.54 -5.67 -0.14
CA THR A 27 11.06 -6.98 0.26
C THR A 27 9.95 -8.02 0.25
N ASP A 28 10.33 -9.31 0.29
CA ASP A 28 9.37 -10.40 0.44
C ASP A 28 8.63 -10.36 1.80
N THR A 29 9.24 -9.76 2.82
CA THR A 29 8.63 -9.52 4.13
C THR A 29 8.48 -8.02 4.38
N PRO A 30 7.51 -7.35 3.75
CA PRO A 30 7.35 -5.90 3.86
C PRO A 30 6.98 -5.50 5.29
N ARG A 31 7.54 -4.37 5.73
CA ARG A 31 7.26 -3.77 7.03
C ARG A 31 6.53 -2.45 6.84
N ALA A 32 5.36 -2.31 7.44
CA ALA A 32 4.62 -1.05 7.43
C ALA A 32 5.25 -0.03 8.39
N PHE A 33 5.04 1.25 8.09
CA PHE A 33 5.30 2.33 9.04
C PHE A 33 4.39 2.15 10.26
N GLY A 34 4.97 2.04 11.45
CA GLY A 34 4.25 1.67 12.68
C GLY A 34 2.96 2.46 12.92
N PRO A 35 2.98 3.81 12.88
CA PRO A 35 1.77 4.63 13.01
C PRO A 35 0.71 4.35 11.93
N ALA A 36 1.11 4.08 10.69
CA ALA A 36 0.18 3.74 9.61
C ALA A 36 -0.47 2.38 9.84
N SER A 37 0.33 1.38 10.22
CA SER A 37 -0.14 0.02 10.54
C SER A 37 -1.12 0.03 11.72
N PHE A 38 -0.78 0.78 12.78
CA PHE A 38 -1.66 0.94 13.94
C PHE A 38 -2.99 1.61 13.57
N ALA A 39 -2.95 2.72 12.82
CA ALA A 39 -4.16 3.41 12.37
C ALA A 39 -5.03 2.51 11.47
N ALA A 40 -4.42 1.77 10.54
CA ALA A 40 -5.10 0.81 9.69
C ALA A 40 -5.77 -0.32 10.48
N ALA A 41 -5.09 -0.86 11.51
CA ALA A 41 -5.64 -1.89 12.39
C ALA A 41 -6.85 -1.41 13.20
N GLN A 42 -6.96 -0.11 13.46
CA GLN A 42 -8.12 0.54 14.09
C GLN A 42 -9.25 0.86 13.09
N GLY A 43 -9.13 0.46 11.82
CA GLY A 43 -10.12 0.72 10.78
C GLY A 43 -10.08 2.14 10.20
N GLN A 44 -9.00 2.91 10.44
CA GLN A 44 -8.86 4.22 9.84
C GLN A 44 -8.51 4.11 8.35
N ARG A 45 -9.23 4.85 7.51
CA ARG A 45 -9.01 4.94 6.05
C ARG A 45 -8.05 6.07 5.64
N VAL A 46 -7.60 6.86 6.61
CA VAL A 46 -6.67 7.97 6.39
C VAL A 46 -5.54 7.76 7.38
N VAL A 47 -4.36 7.40 6.88
CA VAL A 47 -3.23 7.00 7.72
C VAL A 47 -2.04 7.95 7.54
N PRO A 48 -1.28 8.25 8.60
CA PRO A 48 -0.09 9.08 8.48
C PRO A 48 1.01 8.31 7.75
N ASN A 49 1.77 8.99 6.89
CA ASN A 49 2.94 8.42 6.23
C ASN A 49 4.25 9.00 6.79
N THR A 50 5.37 8.40 6.41
CA THR A 50 6.70 8.87 6.81
C THR A 50 7.03 10.28 6.31
N PHE A 51 6.23 10.86 5.41
CA PHE A 51 6.42 12.22 4.91
C PHE A 51 5.63 13.27 5.69
N HIS A 52 5.06 12.91 6.85
CA HIS A 52 4.16 13.77 7.63
C HIS A 52 2.95 14.24 6.83
N GLN A 53 2.53 13.44 5.85
CA GLN A 53 1.28 13.61 5.12
C GLN A 53 0.31 12.52 5.54
N VAL A 54 -0.92 12.61 5.05
CA VAL A 54 -1.91 11.55 5.17
C VAL A 54 -2.12 10.87 3.82
N SER A 55 -2.27 9.55 3.85
CA SER A 55 -2.61 8.72 2.70
C SER A 55 -4.01 8.15 2.90
N GLY A 56 -4.87 8.31 1.89
CA GLY A 56 -6.14 7.60 1.83
C GLY A 56 -5.90 6.14 1.44
N ILE A 57 -6.50 5.21 2.18
CA ILE A 57 -6.42 3.77 1.94
C ILE A 57 -7.82 3.15 1.92
N ASN A 58 -7.99 2.11 1.10
CA ASN A 58 -9.21 1.29 1.10
C ASN A 58 -9.12 0.14 2.12
N ASP A 59 -10.22 -0.59 2.28
CA ASP A 59 -10.33 -1.64 3.32
C ASP A 59 -9.35 -2.81 3.08
N VAL A 60 -9.04 -3.11 1.80
CA VAL A 60 -8.05 -4.15 1.43
C VAL A 60 -6.64 -3.68 1.77
N GLN A 61 -6.31 -2.43 1.45
CA GLN A 61 -5.04 -1.80 1.78
C GLN A 61 -4.83 -1.67 3.28
N ALA A 62 -5.89 -1.37 4.04
CA ALA A 62 -5.84 -1.34 5.50
C ALA A 62 -5.55 -2.74 6.08
N ALA A 63 -6.22 -3.78 5.58
CA ALA A 63 -5.95 -5.16 5.98
C ALA A 63 -4.51 -5.59 5.66
N LEU A 64 -3.97 -5.19 4.51
CA LEU A 64 -2.58 -5.42 4.13
C LEU A 64 -1.61 -4.70 5.09
N LEU A 65 -1.78 -3.40 5.31
CA LEU A 65 -0.93 -2.58 6.20
C LEU A 65 -0.91 -3.10 7.63
N ALA A 66 -2.03 -3.61 8.13
CA ALA A 66 -2.12 -4.19 9.46
C ALA A 66 -1.33 -5.51 9.60
N GLY A 67 -1.14 -6.25 8.50
CA GLY A 67 -0.39 -7.52 8.47
C GLY A 67 1.11 -7.39 8.20
N MET A 68 1.59 -6.20 7.78
CA MET A 68 2.98 -5.97 7.39
C MET A 68 3.89 -5.67 8.59
N ASP A 69 4.32 -6.71 9.29
CA ASP A 69 5.18 -6.61 10.47
C ASP A 69 6.69 -6.79 10.18
N GLY A 70 7.06 -7.04 8.91
CA GLY A 70 8.43 -7.34 8.49
C GLY A 70 8.85 -8.81 8.68
N LYS A 71 7.95 -9.67 9.16
CA LYS A 71 8.16 -11.13 9.32
C LYS A 71 7.22 -11.94 8.42
N THR A 72 6.03 -11.39 8.16
CA THR A 72 5.02 -12.00 7.31
C THR A 72 5.40 -11.82 5.85
N THR A 73 5.46 -12.93 5.10
CA THR A 73 5.78 -12.91 3.68
C THR A 73 4.60 -12.38 2.85
N VAL A 74 4.87 -11.85 1.66
CA VAL A 74 3.83 -11.42 0.72
C VAL A 74 2.84 -12.56 0.45
N ALA A 75 3.34 -13.78 0.25
CA ALA A 75 2.48 -14.96 0.05
C ALA A 75 1.50 -15.21 1.21
N LYS A 76 1.94 -15.05 2.47
CA LYS A 76 1.04 -15.18 3.64
C LYS A 76 0.03 -14.05 3.73
N LEU A 77 0.40 -12.83 3.32
CA LEU A 77 -0.54 -11.71 3.22
C LEU A 77 -1.61 -11.98 2.16
N GLU A 78 -1.23 -12.54 1.02
CA GLU A 78 -2.16 -12.95 -0.04
C GLU A 78 -3.11 -14.05 0.44
N GLU A 79 -2.62 -15.06 1.15
CA GLU A 79 -3.45 -16.10 1.75
C GLU A 79 -4.47 -15.53 2.75
N ALA A 80 -4.02 -14.61 3.61
CA ALA A 80 -4.89 -13.95 4.58
C ALA A 80 -5.96 -13.08 3.91
N LEU A 81 -5.60 -12.34 2.85
CA LEU A 81 -6.57 -11.61 2.05
C LEU A 81 -7.56 -12.54 1.36
N LEU A 82 -7.09 -13.60 0.72
CA LEU A 82 -7.93 -14.57 0.03
C LEU A 82 -8.93 -15.21 0.99
N ALA A 83 -8.52 -15.51 2.23
CA ALA A 83 -9.42 -15.99 3.28
C ALA A 83 -10.54 -14.98 3.59
N LYS A 84 -10.25 -13.67 3.60
CA LYS A 84 -11.25 -12.61 3.79
C LYS A 84 -12.23 -12.50 2.62
N PHE A 85 -11.77 -12.67 1.39
CA PHE A 85 -12.66 -12.76 0.22
C PHE A 85 -13.58 -13.99 0.31
N LYS A 86 -13.03 -15.16 0.67
CA LYS A 86 -13.83 -16.39 0.87
C LYS A 86 -14.86 -16.26 2.00
N ALA A 87 -14.53 -15.52 3.05
CA ALA A 87 -15.43 -15.25 4.15
C ALA A 87 -16.50 -14.17 3.84
N GLY A 88 -16.51 -13.61 2.62
CA GLY A 88 -17.45 -12.55 2.23
C GLY A 88 -17.18 -11.20 2.91
N GLN A 89 -16.00 -11.02 3.53
CA GLN A 89 -15.61 -9.73 4.12
C GLN A 89 -15.20 -8.72 3.04
N PHE A 90 -14.70 -9.20 1.90
CA PHE A 90 -14.35 -8.39 0.74
C PHE A 90 -15.03 -8.94 -0.52
N ASN A 91 -15.44 -8.02 -1.39
CA ASN A 91 -16.01 -8.35 -2.69
C ASN A 91 -15.02 -7.98 -3.79
N ALA A 92 -14.74 -8.92 -4.69
CA ALA A 92 -13.98 -8.65 -5.90
C ALA A 92 -14.98 -8.33 -7.02
N SER A 93 -14.77 -7.23 -7.73
CA SER A 93 -15.54 -6.92 -8.94
C SER A 93 -14.60 -6.45 -10.05
N ARG A 94 -14.98 -6.75 -11.29
CA ARG A 94 -14.30 -6.27 -12.50
C ARG A 94 -15.38 -5.85 -13.49
N ASP A 95 -15.26 -4.64 -14.02
CA ASP A 95 -16.22 -4.08 -14.98
C ASP A 95 -17.68 -4.13 -14.51
N GLY A 96 -17.91 -3.90 -13.21
CA GLY A 96 -19.23 -3.92 -12.58
C GLY A 96 -19.80 -5.32 -12.29
N GLN A 97 -19.09 -6.40 -12.65
CA GLN A 97 -19.49 -7.77 -12.34
C GLN A 97 -18.74 -8.29 -11.12
N THR A 98 -19.48 -8.90 -10.18
CA THR A 98 -18.89 -9.60 -9.04
C THR A 98 -18.18 -10.85 -9.52
N LEU A 99 -16.92 -11.01 -9.12
CA LEU A 99 -16.12 -12.18 -9.42
C LEU A 99 -16.39 -13.26 -8.37
N THR A 100 -16.85 -14.42 -8.82
CA THR A 100 -17.18 -15.56 -7.96
C THR A 100 -16.27 -16.77 -8.18
N ASP A 101 -15.53 -16.82 -9.28
CA ASP A 101 -14.58 -17.89 -9.56
C ASP A 101 -13.37 -17.79 -8.61
N PRO A 102 -13.11 -18.82 -7.78
CA PRO A 102 -12.01 -18.82 -6.83
C PRO A 102 -10.63 -18.62 -7.45
N ALA A 103 -10.40 -19.14 -8.67
CA ALA A 103 -9.12 -18.98 -9.35
C ALA A 103 -8.91 -17.51 -9.77
N VAL A 104 -9.95 -16.90 -10.33
CA VAL A 104 -9.92 -15.49 -10.74
C VAL A 104 -9.78 -14.56 -9.53
N VAL A 105 -10.45 -14.85 -8.42
CA VAL A 105 -10.31 -14.08 -7.18
C VAL A 105 -8.88 -14.16 -6.64
N ALA A 106 -8.25 -15.34 -6.68
CA ALA A 106 -6.86 -15.49 -6.25
C ALA A 106 -5.89 -14.65 -7.09
N ASP A 107 -6.08 -14.60 -8.41
CA ASP A 107 -5.26 -13.76 -9.31
C ASP A 107 -5.47 -12.26 -9.07
N VAL A 108 -6.71 -11.86 -8.76
CA VAL A 108 -7.02 -10.48 -8.34
C VAL A 108 -6.31 -10.13 -7.04
N VAL A 109 -6.34 -11.00 -6.04
CA VAL A 109 -5.64 -10.79 -4.76
C VAL A 109 -4.15 -10.60 -4.96
N LYS A 110 -3.49 -11.42 -5.78
CA LYS A 110 -2.07 -11.26 -6.12
C LYS A 110 -1.77 -9.92 -6.78
N SER A 111 -2.59 -9.54 -7.75
CA SER A 111 -2.44 -8.28 -8.49
C SER A 111 -2.60 -7.08 -7.56
N VAL A 112 -3.64 -7.09 -6.72
CA VAL A 112 -3.92 -6.02 -5.75
C VAL A 112 -2.82 -5.93 -4.70
N THR A 113 -2.32 -7.07 -4.21
CA THR A 113 -1.24 -7.10 -3.21
C THR A 113 0.04 -6.49 -3.79
N THR A 114 0.46 -6.94 -4.98
CA THR A 114 1.66 -6.45 -5.66
C THR A 114 1.58 -4.94 -5.90
N ASN A 115 0.46 -4.46 -6.44
CA ASN A 115 0.25 -3.04 -6.69
C ASN A 115 0.25 -2.22 -5.39
N SER A 116 -0.45 -2.70 -4.36
CA SER A 116 -0.56 -2.01 -3.06
C SER A 116 0.80 -1.91 -2.36
N VAL A 117 1.61 -2.97 -2.36
CA VAL A 117 2.95 -2.94 -1.77
C VAL A 117 3.85 -1.93 -2.48
N GLY A 118 3.79 -1.89 -3.82
CA GLY A 118 4.50 -0.88 -4.62
C GLY A 118 4.02 0.55 -4.33
N ASP A 119 2.72 0.74 -4.14
CA ASP A 119 2.14 2.04 -3.75
C ASP A 119 2.58 2.47 -2.36
N PHE A 120 2.62 1.54 -1.39
CA PHE A 120 3.06 1.81 -0.03
C PHE A 120 4.52 2.26 0.01
N ALA A 121 5.39 1.63 -0.79
CA ALA A 121 6.78 2.03 -0.93
C ALA A 121 6.91 3.48 -1.45
N ARG A 122 6.15 3.83 -2.49
CA ARG A 122 6.17 5.17 -3.12
C ARG A 122 5.57 6.27 -2.25
N THR A 123 4.53 5.93 -1.49
CA THR A 123 3.78 6.88 -0.64
C THR A 123 4.32 6.98 0.79
N GLY A 124 5.40 6.27 1.11
CA GLY A 124 6.05 6.34 2.41
C GLY A 124 5.27 5.64 3.52
N LEU A 125 4.48 4.63 3.18
CA LEU A 125 3.73 3.79 4.12
C LEU A 125 4.51 2.53 4.55
N LEU A 126 5.65 2.25 3.94
CA LEU A 126 6.60 1.24 4.40
C LEU A 126 7.67 1.84 5.33
N ALA A 127 8.15 1.04 6.26
CA ALA A 127 9.33 1.31 7.07
C ALA A 127 10.57 0.71 6.38
N ALA A 128 11.69 1.44 6.44
CA ALA A 128 12.99 0.97 5.95
C ALA A 128 13.51 -0.23 6.75
#